data_AF-A0A917VX92-F1
#
_entry.id   AF-A0A917VX92-F1
#
_cell.length_a   1.000
_cell.length_b   1.000
_cell.length_c   1.000
_cell.angle_alpha   90.00
_cell.angle_beta   90.00
_cell.angle_gamma   90.00
#
_symmetry.space_group_name_H-M   'P 1'
#
loop_
_entity.id
_entity.type
_entity.pdbx_description
1 polymer ?
#
loop_
_entity_poly.entity_id
_entity_poly.type
_entity_poly.pdbx_seq_one_letter_code
_entity_poly.pdbx_strand_id
1 'polypeptide(L)'
;MITPTKGISPQRALLSIGAQVVQAVEAPVTVSQAWSRLLEWRTAHEHRDSIPFWWFALSLDVLYALGLATLDDDLLVIRRGNAAAITGR
;
A
#
# COMPACT_ATOMS: atom_id res chain seq x y z
N MET A 1 1.59 9.38 10.09
CA MET A 1 0.47 9.03 10.98
C MET A 1 0.08 7.59 10.73
N ILE A 2 0.60 6.67 11.54
CA ILE A 2 0.48 5.23 11.29
C ILE A 2 -0.96 4.78 11.53
N THR A 3 -1.59 5.29 12.58
CA THR A 3 -3.02 5.12 12.92
C THR A 3 -3.78 6.44 12.74
N PRO A 4 -5.11 6.46 12.55
CA PRO A 4 -5.90 7.71 12.59
C PRO A 4 -5.59 8.54 13.86
N THR A 5 -5.18 9.80 13.71
CA THR A 5 -4.98 10.78 14.79
C THR A 5 -5.81 12.03 14.50
N LYS A 6 -6.00 12.89 15.51
CA LYS A 6 -6.76 14.15 15.36
C LYS A 6 -6.18 14.98 14.20
N GLY A 7 -6.98 15.16 13.14
CA GLY A 7 -6.64 16.02 12.00
C GLY A 7 -6.31 15.31 10.68
N ILE A 8 -6.20 13.97 10.68
CA ILE A 8 -6.03 13.23 9.43
C ILE A 8 -7.16 12.20 9.30
N SER A 9 -7.89 12.31 8.20
CA SER A 9 -8.93 11.38 7.78
C SER A 9 -8.45 9.92 7.86
N PRO A 10 -9.27 8.94 8.31
CA PRO A 10 -8.88 7.53 8.35
C PRO A 10 -8.37 7.00 7.00
N GLN A 11 -8.95 7.48 5.89
CA GLN A 11 -8.55 7.15 4.52
C GLN A 11 -7.14 7.65 4.14
N ARG A 12 -6.55 8.46 5.02
CA ARG A 12 -5.26 9.12 4.89
C ARG A 12 -4.21 8.56 5.88
N ALA A 13 -4.56 7.57 6.70
CA ALA A 13 -3.58 6.84 7.50
C ALA A 13 -2.64 6.04 6.59
N LEU A 14 -1.34 5.96 6.95
CA LEU A 14 -0.34 5.26 6.13
C LEU A 14 -0.67 3.79 5.94
N LEU A 15 -1.26 3.15 6.96
CA LEU A 15 -1.72 1.76 6.86
C LEU A 15 -2.84 1.58 5.84
N SER A 16 -3.78 2.54 5.78
CA SER A 16 -4.85 2.52 4.79
C SER A 16 -4.30 2.69 3.38
N ILE A 17 -3.36 3.61 3.17
CA ILE A 17 -2.69 3.79 1.87
C ILE A 17 -1.91 2.54 1.48
N GLY A 18 -1.16 1.95 2.42
CA GLY A 18 -0.43 0.70 2.21
C GLY A 18 -1.37 -0.46 1.82
N ALA A 19 -2.52 -0.58 2.48
CA ALA A 19 -3.53 -1.58 2.12
C ALA A 19 -4.11 -1.37 0.71
N GLN A 20 -4.25 -0.11 0.27
CA GLN A 20 -4.67 0.21 -1.09
C GLN A 20 -3.58 -0.16 -2.11
N VAL A 21 -2.30 0.07 -1.80
CA VAL A 21 -1.16 -0.36 -2.64
C VAL A 21 -1.15 -1.88 -2.80
N VAL A 22 -1.32 -2.63 -1.71
CA VAL A 22 -1.38 -4.10 -1.74
C VAL A 22 -2.53 -4.65 -2.59
N GLN A 23 -3.67 -3.94 -2.60
CA GLN A 23 -4.82 -4.27 -3.44
C GLN A 23 -4.63 -3.89 -4.91
N ALA A 24 -3.95 -2.77 -5.19
CA ALA A 24 -3.72 -2.28 -6.56
C ALA A 24 -2.60 -3.02 -7.30
N VAL A 25 -1.66 -3.64 -6.59
CA VAL A 25 -0.45 -4.27 -7.19
C VAL A 25 -0.56 -5.79 -7.16
N GLU A 26 -1.10 -6.40 -8.20
CA GLU A 26 -1.32 -7.86 -8.28
C GLU A 26 -0.05 -8.68 -8.53
N ALA A 27 0.92 -8.13 -9.27
CA ALA A 27 2.17 -8.77 -9.65
C ALA A 27 3.36 -7.81 -9.39
N PRO A 28 4.62 -8.30 -9.38
CA PRO A 28 5.79 -7.43 -9.31
C PRO A 28 5.78 -6.36 -10.40
N VAL A 29 5.97 -5.11 -10.01
CA VAL A 29 5.94 -3.94 -10.89
C VAL A 29 6.96 -2.92 -10.43
N THR A 30 7.35 -1.99 -11.30
CA THR A 30 8.21 -0.88 -10.85
C THR A 30 7.48 0.01 -9.85
N VAL A 31 8.22 0.76 -9.03
CA VAL A 31 7.64 1.72 -8.07
C VAL A 31 6.74 2.75 -8.76
N SER A 32 7.14 3.22 -9.95
CA SER A 32 6.34 4.15 -10.76
C SER A 32 5.03 3.52 -11.24
N GLN A 33 5.06 2.25 -11.66
CA GLN A 33 3.85 1.52 -12.05
C GLN A 33 2.93 1.28 -10.84
N ALA A 34 3.48 0.95 -9.66
CA ALA A 34 2.70 0.82 -8.44
C ALA A 34 2.00 2.13 -8.07
N TRP A 35 2.68 3.27 -8.22
CA TRP A 35 2.09 4.59 -8.00
C TRP A 35 0.92 4.87 -8.96
N SER A 36 1.10 4.64 -10.26
CA SER A 36 0.02 4.82 -11.25
C SER A 36 -1.18 3.93 -10.94
N ARG A 37 -0.94 2.65 -10.62
CA ARG A 37 -2.00 1.70 -10.25
C ARG A 37 -2.76 2.11 -8.98
N LEU A 38 -2.06 2.67 -7.99
CA LEU A 38 -2.72 3.21 -6.79
C LEU A 38 -3.68 4.37 -7.15
N LEU A 39 -3.26 5.29 -8.02
CA LEU A 39 -4.09 6.42 -8.43
C LEU A 39 -5.33 5.95 -9.22
N GLU A 40 -5.14 4.99 -10.13
CA GLU A 40 -6.23 4.35 -10.89
C GLU A 40 -7.21 3.64 -9.94
N TRP A 41 -6.69 2.82 -9.01
CA TRP A 41 -7.49 2.10 -8.02
C TRP A 41 -8.29 3.07 -7.14
N ARG A 42 -7.68 4.17 -6.67
CA ARG A 42 -8.37 5.18 -5.86
C ARG A 42 -9.46 5.90 -6.63
N THR A 43 -9.23 6.18 -7.91
CA THR A 43 -10.23 6.79 -8.80
C THR A 43 -11.43 5.86 -8.98
N ALA A 44 -11.17 4.57 -9.20
CA ALA A 44 -12.22 3.55 -9.35
C ALA A 44 -13.05 3.32 -8.07
N HIS A 45 -12.45 3.52 -6.88
CA HIS A 45 -13.12 3.34 -5.58
C HIS A 45 -13.60 4.66 -4.95
N GLU A 46 -13.77 5.71 -5.76
CA GLU A 46 -14.27 7.03 -5.35
C GLU A 46 -13.49 7.70 -4.19
N HIS A 47 -12.21 7.37 -4.03
CA HIS A 47 -11.34 8.00 -3.04
C HIS A 47 -10.85 9.37 -3.53
N ARG A 48 -11.64 10.41 -3.27
CA ARG A 48 -11.43 11.78 -3.77
C ARG A 48 -10.28 12.55 -3.10
N ASP A 49 -9.74 12.07 -1.99
CA ASP A 49 -8.62 12.72 -1.32
C ASP A 49 -7.34 12.57 -2.15
N SER A 50 -6.75 13.69 -2.55
CA SER A 50 -5.44 13.68 -3.20
C SER A 50 -4.36 13.21 -2.23
N ILE A 51 -3.51 12.28 -2.70
CA ILE A 51 -2.36 11.79 -1.95
C ILE A 51 -1.10 12.35 -2.59
N PRO A 52 -0.22 13.01 -1.82
CA PRO A 52 1.08 13.41 -2.35
C PRO A 52 2.02 12.21 -2.43
N PHE A 53 2.93 12.18 -3.41
CA PHE A 53 3.84 11.04 -3.63
C PHE A 53 4.62 10.61 -2.38
N TRP A 54 5.03 11.56 -1.53
CA TRP A 54 5.77 11.25 -0.30
C TRP A 54 4.94 10.45 0.73
N TRP A 55 3.60 10.51 0.69
CA TRP A 55 2.75 9.63 1.50
C TRP A 55 2.73 8.20 0.99
N PHE A 56 2.77 8.04 -0.33
CA PHE A 56 2.94 6.73 -0.94
C PHE A 56 4.30 6.14 -0.58
N ALA A 57 5.39 6.91 -0.70
CA ALA A 57 6.71 6.47 -0.27
C ALA A 57 6.73 6.02 1.21
N LEU A 58 6.18 6.85 2.11
CA LEU A 58 6.04 6.47 3.53
C LEU A 58 5.18 5.22 3.76
N SER A 59 4.15 4.99 2.94
CA SER A 59 3.34 3.78 3.04
C SER A 59 4.13 2.54 2.60
N LEU A 60 5.01 2.67 1.60
CA LEU A 60 5.92 1.60 1.21
C LEU A 60 6.93 1.31 2.33
N ASP A 61 7.47 2.34 2.99
CA ASP A 61 8.36 2.16 4.15
C ASP A 61 7.68 1.37 5.27
N VAL A 62 6.39 1.66 5.54
CA VAL A 62 5.59 0.91 6.51
C VAL A 62 5.40 -0.54 6.06
N LEU A 63 5.03 -0.79 4.81
CA LEU A 63 4.88 -2.15 4.29
C LEU A 63 6.19 -2.94 4.35
N TYR A 64 7.31 -2.29 4.03
CA TYR A 64 8.65 -2.87 4.11
C TYR A 64 9.02 -3.22 5.57
N ALA A 65 8.79 -2.29 6.50
CA ALA A 65 9.03 -2.52 7.93
C ALA A 65 8.17 -3.67 8.50
N LEU A 66 7.00 -3.92 7.91
CA LEU A 66 6.13 -5.05 8.23
C LEU A 66 6.49 -6.35 7.49
N GLY A 67 7.50 -6.34 6.60
CA GLY A 67 7.88 -7.49 5.78
C GLY A 67 6.87 -7.84 4.67
N LEU A 68 5.97 -6.91 4.34
CA LEU A 68 4.89 -7.09 3.36
C LEU A 68 5.26 -6.58 1.96
N ALA A 69 6.32 -5.79 1.83
CA ALA A 69 6.83 -5.32 0.56
C ALA A 69 8.36 -5.42 0.52
N THR A 70 8.91 -5.75 -0.64
CA THR A 70 10.35 -5.75 -0.91
C THR A 70 10.61 -5.12 -2.28
N LEU A 71 11.80 -4.57 -2.47
CA LEU A 71 12.29 -4.14 -3.79
C LEU A 71 13.34 -5.15 -4.24
N ASP A 72 13.10 -5.79 -5.39
CA ASP A 72 13.95 -6.83 -5.97
C ASP A 72 14.11 -6.55 -7.47
N ASP A 73 15.35 -6.38 -7.94
CA ASP A 73 15.64 -5.99 -9.33
C ASP A 73 14.77 -4.84 -9.88
N ASP A 74 14.67 -3.73 -9.12
CA ASP A 74 13.82 -2.55 -9.39
C ASP A 74 12.30 -2.82 -9.42
N LEU A 75 11.87 -4.03 -9.06
CA LEU A 75 10.47 -4.41 -8.95
C LEU A 75 10.02 -4.40 -7.49
N LEU A 76 8.94 -3.68 -7.24
CA LEU A 76 8.18 -3.74 -6.00
C LEU A 76 7.42 -5.07 -5.95
N VAL A 77 7.82 -5.94 -5.03
CA VAL A 77 7.21 -7.24 -4.78
C VAL A 77 6.38 -7.15 -3.50
N ILE A 78 5.08 -7.46 -3.60
CA ILE A 78 4.17 -7.50 -2.45
C ILE A 78 4.06 -8.93 -1.93
N ARG A 79 4.44 -9.15 -0.67
CA ARG A 79 4.33 -10.44 0.03
C ARG A 79 2.92 -10.59 0.58
N ARG A 80 2.09 -11.37 -0.10
CA ARG A 80 0.77 -11.75 0.41
C ARG A 80 0.92 -12.94 1.36
N GLY A 81 0.62 -12.73 2.63
CA GLY A 81 0.54 -13.82 3.60
C GLY A 81 -0.62 -14.74 3.23
N ASN A 82 -0.35 -16.04 3.04
CA ASN A 82 -1.40 -17.04 2.92
C ASN A 82 -2.15 -17.14 4.26
N ALA A 83 -3.31 -16.51 4.37
CA ALA A 83 -4.21 -16.66 5.52
C ALA A 83 -4.68 -18.13 5.71
N ALA A 84 -4.45 -19.01 4.74
CA ALA A 84 -4.69 -20.44 4.88
C ALA A 84 -3.75 -21.13 5.90
N ALA A 85 -2.59 -20.56 6.21
CA ALA A 85 -1.61 -21.18 7.11
C ALA A 85 -1.92 -21.01 8.61
N ILE A 86 -2.88 -20.15 8.97
CA ILE A 86 -3.21 -19.81 10.36
C ILE A 86 -4.40 -20.59 10.94
N THR A 87 -5.17 -21.32 10.12
CA THR A 87 -6.32 -22.13 10.57
C THR A 87 -5.94 -23.60 10.88
N GLY A 88 -4.65 -23.93 10.86
CA GLY A 88 -4.15 -25.29 11.12
C GLY A 88 -3.18 -25.33 12.30
N ARG A 89 -3.63 -24.98 13.51
CA ARG A 89 -2.95 -25.34 14.76
C ARG A 89 -3.94 -25.42 15.92
#